data_AF-A0A3R6CPW6-F1
#
_entry.id   AF-A0A3R6CPW6-F1
#
_cell.length_a   1.000
_cell.length_b   1.000
_cell.length_c   1.000
_cell.angle_alpha   90.00
_cell.angle_beta   90.00
_cell.angle_gamma   90.00
#
_symmetry.space_group_name_H-M   'P 1'
#
loop_
_entity.id
_entity.type
_entity.pdbx_description
1 polymer ?
#
loop_
_entity_poly.entity_id
_entity_poly.type
_entity_poly.pdbx_seq_one_letter_code
_entity_poly.pdbx_strand_id
1 'polypeptide(L)'
;MKKVFWGFISISLLFLADSCRFDNSYKEIDSLRKHFVTPPDDARPGVYWYFMDGNLSKEGMTKDLESMKKAGIGSVVFLEVNVGVP
;
A
#
# COMPACT_ATOMS: atom_id res chain seq x y z
N MET A 1 -19.44 45.51 -33.69
CA MET A 1 -18.05 45.40 -33.19
C MET A 1 -17.95 45.19 -31.67
N LYS A 2 -18.71 45.90 -30.81
CA LYS A 2 -18.64 45.73 -29.34
C LYS A 2 -19.07 44.34 -28.80
N LYS A 3 -20.04 43.66 -29.46
CA LYS A 3 -20.50 42.31 -29.08
C LYS A 3 -19.46 41.20 -29.36
N VAL A 4 -18.65 41.37 -30.40
CA VAL A 4 -17.58 40.43 -30.77
C VAL A 4 -16.40 40.56 -29.79
N PHE A 5 -16.08 41.80 -29.39
CA PHE A 5 -15.03 42.09 -28.40
C PHE A 5 -15.34 41.49 -27.02
N TRP A 6 -16.60 41.58 -26.55
CA TRP A 6 -17.03 40.94 -25.30
C TRP A 6 -17.08 39.40 -25.39
N GLY A 7 -17.39 38.85 -26.58
CA GLY A 7 -17.34 37.40 -26.82
C GLY A 7 -15.93 36.82 -26.70
N PHE A 8 -14.92 37.52 -27.22
CA PHE A 8 -13.52 37.11 -27.09
C PHE A 8 -12.98 37.23 -25.66
N ILE A 9 -13.41 38.26 -24.90
CA ILE A 9 -13.06 38.40 -23.47
C ILE A 9 -13.67 37.26 -22.64
N SER A 10 -14.93 36.88 -22.92
CA SER A 10 -15.59 35.79 -22.21
C SER A 10 -14.98 34.41 -22.52
N ILE A 11 -14.51 34.20 -23.76
CA ILE A 11 -13.78 32.98 -24.14
C ILE A 11 -12.40 32.95 -23.47
N SER A 12 -11.68 34.08 -23.40
CA SER A 12 -10.39 34.16 -22.71
C SER A 12 -10.48 33.92 -21.19
N LEU A 13 -11.61 34.28 -20.56
CA LEU A 13 -11.89 34.02 -19.14
C LEU A 13 -12.22 32.55 -18.87
N LEU A 14 -12.85 31.85 -19.82
CA LEU A 14 -13.10 30.40 -19.72
C LEU A 14 -11.81 29.57 -19.87
N PHE A 15 -10.85 30.02 -20.67
CA PHE A 15 -9.55 29.32 -20.85
C PHE A 15 -8.58 29.49 -19.66
N LEU A 16 -8.76 30.48 -18.78
CA LEU A 16 -7.89 30.68 -17.61
C LEU A 16 -8.22 29.76 -16.42
N ALA A 17 -9.43 29.19 -16.38
CA ALA A 17 -9.90 28.34 -15.28
C ALA A 17 -9.28 26.92 -15.26
N ASP A 18 -8.70 26.44 -16.37
CA ASP A 18 -8.09 25.10 -16.45
C ASP A 18 -6.68 25.02 -15.82
N SER A 19 -6.08 26.16 -15.46
CA SER A 19 -4.71 26.22 -14.92
C SER A 19 -4.57 25.70 -13.47
N CYS A 20 -5.69 25.45 -12.76
CA CYS A 20 -5.67 24.99 -11.37
C CYS A 20 -5.53 23.46 -11.18
N ARG A 21 -5.32 22.67 -12.24
CA ARG A 21 -5.20 21.20 -12.13
C ARG A 21 -3.80 20.66 -11.70
N PHE A 22 -2.81 21.53 -11.49
CA PHE A 22 -1.42 21.11 -11.24
C PHE A 22 -1.11 20.66 -9.80
N ASP A 23 -1.99 20.94 -8.83
CA ASP A 23 -1.76 20.68 -7.40
C ASP A 23 -1.80 19.17 -7.02
N ASN A 24 -2.56 18.37 -7.78
CA ASN A 24 -2.74 16.94 -7.46
C ASN A 24 -1.47 16.10 -7.64
N SER A 25 -0.56 16.46 -8.55
CA SER A 25 0.63 15.63 -8.82
C SER A 25 1.62 15.63 -7.66
N TYR A 26 1.77 16.75 -6.96
CA TYR A 26 2.70 16.84 -5.83
C TYR A 26 2.16 16.10 -4.60
N LYS A 27 0.84 16.18 -4.38
CA LYS A 27 0.17 15.47 -3.30
C LYS A 27 0.28 13.94 -3.44
N GLU A 28 0.16 13.42 -4.66
CA GLU A 28 0.36 12.00 -4.98
C GLU A 28 1.82 11.56 -4.72
N ILE A 29 2.80 12.33 -5.18
CA ILE A 29 4.23 12.02 -4.96
C ILE A 29 4.59 12.07 -3.47
N ASP A 30 4.07 13.05 -2.72
CA ASP A 30 4.30 13.16 -1.28
C ASP A 30 3.66 12.00 -0.52
N SER A 31 2.45 11.57 -0.93
CA SER A 31 1.79 10.38 -0.41
C SER A 31 2.62 9.12 -0.68
N LEU A 32 3.09 8.93 -1.91
CA LEU A 32 3.93 7.80 -2.29
C LEU A 32 5.25 7.79 -1.50
N ARG A 33 5.91 8.95 -1.38
CA ARG A 33 7.15 9.08 -0.58
C ARG A 33 6.90 8.68 0.88
N LYS A 34 5.80 9.15 1.46
CA LYS A 34 5.42 8.81 2.84
C LYS A 34 5.21 7.30 3.00
N HIS A 35 4.45 6.66 2.11
CA HIS A 35 4.22 5.21 2.16
C HIS A 35 5.46 4.39 1.83
N PHE A 36 6.41 4.94 1.06
CA PHE A 36 7.68 4.26 0.82
C PHE A 36 8.57 4.25 2.07
N VAL A 37 8.64 5.38 2.80
CA VAL A 37 9.40 5.48 4.04
C VAL A 37 8.72 4.74 5.20
N THR A 38 7.39 4.75 5.24
CA THR A 38 6.58 4.03 6.22
C THR A 38 5.54 3.19 5.51
N PRO A 39 5.92 1.96 5.11
CA PRO A 39 5.02 1.05 4.40
C PRO A 39 3.74 0.79 5.19
N PRO A 40 2.58 0.82 4.51
CA PRO A 40 1.32 0.40 5.12
C PRO A 40 1.33 -1.10 5.45
N ASP A 41 0.38 -1.52 6.27
CA ASP A 41 0.32 -2.88 6.79
C ASP A 41 0.08 -3.95 5.71
N ASP A 42 -0.62 -3.61 4.63
CA ASP A 42 -0.90 -4.46 3.47
C ASP A 42 0.31 -4.66 2.54
N ALA A 43 1.31 -3.78 2.63
CA ALA A 43 2.57 -3.90 1.90
C ALA A 43 3.59 -4.82 2.61
N ARG A 44 3.28 -5.32 3.81
CA ARG A 44 4.16 -6.24 4.54
C ARG A 44 4.21 -7.61 3.87
N PRO A 45 5.38 -8.29 3.85
CA PRO A 45 5.49 -9.61 3.26
C PRO A 45 4.68 -10.65 4.04
N GLY A 46 4.26 -11.69 3.33
CA GLY A 46 3.68 -12.91 3.91
C GLY A 46 4.64 -14.09 3.83
N VAL A 47 4.42 -15.10 4.65
CA VAL A 47 5.19 -16.36 4.64
C VAL A 47 4.29 -17.58 4.69
N TYR A 48 4.77 -18.68 4.12
CA TYR A 48 4.23 -20.00 4.41
C TYR A 48 4.83 -20.51 5.72
N TRP A 49 3.97 -20.92 6.65
CA TRP A 49 4.37 -21.40 7.95
C TRP A 49 4.03 -22.88 8.07
N TYR A 50 5.03 -23.70 7.74
CA TYR A 50 4.92 -25.16 7.67
C TYR A 50 5.16 -25.78 9.05
N PHE A 51 4.26 -26.68 9.43
CA PHE A 51 4.43 -27.60 10.54
C PHE A 51 4.56 -29.02 9.98
N MET A 52 5.61 -29.70 10.40
CA MET A 52 6.00 -30.99 9.85
C MET A 52 5.53 -32.10 10.78
N ASP A 53 4.69 -33.01 10.28
CA ASP A 53 4.36 -34.28 10.92
C ASP A 53 3.88 -34.12 12.38
N GLY A 54 2.96 -33.19 12.62
CA GLY A 54 2.43 -32.92 13.96
C GLY A 54 3.40 -32.23 14.94
N ASN A 55 4.62 -31.85 14.50
CA ASN A 55 5.60 -31.14 15.34
C ASN A 55 5.19 -29.67 15.55
N LEU A 56 4.18 -29.46 16.39
CA LEU A 56 3.68 -28.15 16.77
C LEU A 56 3.36 -28.10 18.27
N SER A 57 3.58 -26.94 18.88
CA SER A 57 3.20 -26.68 20.26
C SER A 57 2.68 -25.25 20.39
N LYS A 58 1.70 -25.05 21.29
CA LYS A 58 1.13 -23.71 21.53
C LYS A 58 2.21 -22.69 21.90
N GLU A 59 3.18 -23.09 22.73
CA GLU A 59 4.26 -22.21 23.15
C GLU A 59 5.19 -21.82 21.99
N GLY A 60 5.61 -22.80 21.17
CA GLY A 60 6.43 -22.54 19.99
C GLY A 60 5.70 -21.64 18.98
N MET A 61 4.42 -21.91 18.75
CA MET A 61 3.58 -21.11 17.86
C MET A 61 3.48 -19.65 18.29
N THR A 62 3.33 -19.39 19.59
CA THR A 62 3.32 -18.02 20.12
C THR A 62 4.66 -17.32 19.85
N LYS A 63 5.78 -17.99 20.16
CA LYS A 63 7.13 -17.43 19.96
C LYS A 63 7.42 -17.13 18.49
N ASP A 64 7.01 -18.01 17.60
CA ASP A 64 7.12 -17.82 16.15
C ASP A 64 6.36 -16.57 15.70
N LEU A 65 5.08 -16.43 16.07
CA LEU A 65 4.26 -15.28 15.67
C LEU A 65 4.78 -13.96 16.26
N GLU A 66 5.25 -13.95 17.50
CA GLU A 66 5.89 -12.78 18.11
C GLU A 66 7.17 -12.38 17.37
N SER A 67 8.00 -13.36 17.01
CA SER A 67 9.22 -13.15 16.22
C SER A 67 8.91 -12.62 14.82
N MET A 68 7.92 -13.21 14.14
CA MET A 68 7.46 -12.77 12.82
C MET A 68 6.94 -11.33 12.87
N LYS A 69 6.17 -10.97 13.90
CA LYS A 69 5.70 -9.60 14.09
C LYS A 69 6.86 -8.62 14.30
N LYS A 70 7.85 -8.99 15.12
CA LYS A 70 9.06 -8.19 15.34
C LYS A 70 9.88 -8.01 14.07
N ALA A 71 9.93 -9.03 13.22
CA ALA A 71 10.60 -8.98 11.91
C ALA A 71 9.82 -8.21 10.84
N GLY A 72 8.56 -7.83 11.09
CA GLY A 72 7.74 -7.07 10.15
C GLY A 72 6.96 -7.92 9.14
N ILE A 73 6.80 -9.23 9.40
CA ILE A 73 5.91 -10.10 8.60
C ILE A 73 4.45 -9.73 8.90
N GLY A 74 3.66 -9.54 7.84
CA GLY A 74 2.28 -9.07 7.92
C GLY A 74 1.22 -10.17 7.84
N SER A 75 1.55 -11.31 7.22
CA SER A 75 0.61 -12.41 7.05
C SER A 75 1.32 -13.76 7.07
N VAL A 76 0.56 -14.80 7.43
CA VAL A 76 1.02 -16.19 7.41
C VAL A 76 -0.03 -17.06 6.75
N VAL A 77 0.42 -18.07 6.04
CA VAL A 77 -0.42 -19.19 5.61
C VAL A 77 -0.02 -20.40 6.44
N PHE A 78 -0.92 -20.82 7.33
CA PHE A 78 -0.72 -22.00 8.16
C PHE A 78 -0.84 -23.27 7.31
N LEU A 79 0.19 -24.12 7.36
CA LEU A 79 0.26 -25.36 6.61
C LEU A 79 0.76 -26.47 7.53
N GLU A 80 -0.07 -27.48 7.77
CA GLU A 80 0.39 -28.74 8.35
C GLU A 80 0.66 -29.70 7.19
N VAL A 81 1.84 -30.31 7.19
CA VAL A 81 2.27 -31.22 6.14
C VAL A 81 2.79 -32.51 6.75
N ASN A 82 2.37 -33.62 6.15
CA ASN A 82 2.83 -34.95 6.51
C ASN A 82 3.78 -35.45 5.41
N VAL A 83 5.09 -35.33 5.63
CA VAL A 83 6.12 -35.78 4.67
C VAL A 83 6.99 -36.90 5.22
N GLY A 84 6.75 -37.32 6.47
CA GLY A 84 7.54 -38.34 7.15
C GLY A 84 8.94 -37.84 7.50
N VAL A 85 9.07 -36.61 8.03
CA VAL A 85 10.34 -36.19 8.61
C VAL A 85 10.72 -37.13 9.76
N PRO A 86 11.99 -37.60 9.84
CA PRO A 86 12.43 -38.55 10.87
C PRO A 86 12.34 -38.01 12.29
#